data_AF-A0A1Y1KVY7-F1
#
_entry.id   AF-A0A1Y1KVY7-F1
#
_cell.length_a   1.000
_cell.length_b   1.000
_cell.length_c   1.000
_cell.angle_alpha   90.00
_cell.angle_beta   90.00
_cell.angle_gamma   90.00
#
_symmetry.space_group_name_H-M   'P 1'
#
loop_
_entity.id
_entity.type
_entity.pdbx_description
1 polymer ?
#
loop_
_entity_poly.entity_id
_entity_poly.type
_entity_poly.pdbx_seq_one_letter_code
_entity_poly.pdbx_strand_id
1 'polypeptide(L)'
;SIKTVAEEADEYEPPKCLKNLRWYFMEYCNNTSIHGFKYLGERRSSVEKLWWVIVLSCSLYFCVDFMTEAYHKWQRSPVIVSFATSETPIWNVPFPAITICPRTKAIKSKYNFTKVALLINENK
;
A
#
# COMPACT_ATOMS: atom_id res chain seq x y z
N SER A 1 -46.68 -52.49 -19.28
CA SER A 1 -45.91 -52.59 -18.04
C SER A 1 -44.59 -51.87 -18.18
N ILE A 2 -44.44 -50.86 -17.32
CA ILE A 2 -43.32 -49.96 -17.15
C ILE A 2 -42.05 -50.78 -16.84
N LYS A 3 -41.02 -50.67 -17.68
CA LYS A 3 -39.65 -51.04 -17.31
C LYS A 3 -38.88 -49.74 -17.08
N THR A 4 -38.89 -49.34 -15.81
CA THR A 4 -37.76 -48.77 -15.06
C THR A 4 -36.79 -47.86 -15.83
N VAL A 5 -37.10 -46.57 -15.74
CA VAL A 5 -36.19 -45.44 -15.81
C VAL A 5 -35.23 -45.51 -14.61
N ALA A 6 -33.99 -45.98 -14.78
CA ALA A 6 -32.97 -45.90 -13.72
C ALA A 6 -31.51 -46.10 -14.18
N GLU A 7 -31.18 -46.08 -15.48
CA GLU A 7 -29.81 -46.36 -15.93
C GLU A 7 -29.40 -45.50 -17.13
N GLU A 8 -29.53 -44.18 -16.95
CA GLU A 8 -28.97 -43.18 -17.86
C GLU A 8 -28.31 -42.09 -16.99
N ALA A 9 -27.24 -42.47 -16.30
CA ALA A 9 -26.25 -41.53 -15.79
C ALA A 9 -25.13 -41.45 -16.83
N ASP A 10 -25.33 -40.53 -17.76
CA ASP A 10 -24.39 -40.02 -18.75
C ASP A 10 -22.92 -40.18 -18.34
N GLU A 11 -22.16 -40.92 -19.15
CA GLU A 11 -20.72 -41.06 -19.07
C GLU A 11 -20.08 -39.72 -19.48
N TYR A 12 -19.93 -38.80 -18.53
CA TYR A 12 -19.26 -37.52 -18.76
C TYR A 12 -17.77 -37.74 -19.04
N GLU A 13 -17.39 -37.90 -20.31
CA GLU A 13 -16.00 -37.90 -20.78
C GLU A 13 -15.51 -36.44 -20.87
N PRO A 14 -14.64 -35.97 -19.95
CA PRO A 14 -14.24 -34.57 -19.91
C PRO A 14 -13.35 -34.22 -21.12
N PRO A 15 -13.45 -33.00 -21.67
CA PRO A 15 -12.76 -32.62 -22.91
C PRO A 15 -11.23 -32.75 -22.77
N LYS A 16 -10.57 -33.23 -23.84
CA LYS A 16 -9.10 -33.45 -23.93
C LYS A 16 -8.26 -32.28 -23.39
N CYS A 17 -8.75 -31.05 -23.46
CA CYS A 17 -8.09 -29.85 -22.92
C CYS A 17 -7.96 -29.86 -21.40
N LEU A 18 -9.01 -30.27 -20.66
CA LEU A 18 -8.96 -30.33 -19.19
C LEU A 18 -7.95 -31.38 -18.70
N LYS A 19 -7.80 -32.49 -19.43
CA LYS A 19 -6.79 -33.53 -19.15
C LYS A 19 -5.37 -32.93 -19.24
N ASN A 20 -5.10 -32.11 -20.27
CA ASN A 20 -3.81 -31.46 -20.46
C ASN A 20 -3.53 -30.37 -19.41
N LEU A 21 -4.50 -29.50 -19.12
CA LEU A 21 -4.34 -28.43 -18.14
C LEU A 21 -4.06 -28.99 -16.74
N ARG A 22 -4.77 -30.05 -16.35
CA ARG A 22 -4.53 -30.74 -15.08
C ARG A 22 -3.14 -31.33 -15.00
N TRP A 23 -2.64 -31.93 -16.09
CA TRP A 23 -1.27 -32.46 -16.15
C TRP A 23 -0.23 -31.34 -15.97
N TYR A 24 -0.34 -30.25 -16.73
CA TYR A 24 0.55 -29.09 -16.59
C TYR A 24 0.48 -28.47 -15.19
N PHE A 25 -0.72 -28.37 -14.61
CA PHE A 25 -0.89 -27.83 -13.26
C PHE A 25 -0.25 -28.73 -12.20
N MET A 26 -0.41 -30.06 -12.30
CA MET A 26 0.24 -31.00 -11.39
C MET A 26 1.77 -30.98 -11.53
N GLU A 27 2.27 -30.94 -12.76
CA GLU A 27 3.71 -30.84 -13.05
C GLU A 27 4.29 -29.53 -12.48
N TYR A 28 3.58 -28.41 -12.66
CA TYR A 28 3.94 -27.12 -12.09
C TYR A 28 3.93 -27.14 -10.55
N CYS A 29 2.89 -27.69 -9.93
CA CYS A 29 2.79 -27.78 -8.47
C CYS A 29 3.89 -28.66 -7.86
N ASN A 30 4.36 -29.66 -8.59
CA ASN A 30 5.45 -30.54 -8.13
C ASN A 30 6.84 -29.91 -8.30
N ASN A 31 7.06 -29.12 -9.35
CA ASN A 31 8.39 -28.57 -9.67
C ASN A 31 8.59 -27.11 -9.21
N THR A 32 7.55 -26.43 -8.74
CA THR A 32 7.66 -25.07 -8.23
C THR A 32 8.43 -25.02 -6.90
N SER A 33 9.18 -23.93 -6.69
CA SER A 33 9.83 -23.62 -5.41
C SER A 33 8.84 -23.09 -4.37
N ILE A 34 7.59 -22.80 -4.77
CA ILE A 34 6.55 -22.31 -3.86
C ILE A 34 6.01 -23.46 -3.03
N HIS A 35 6.46 -23.53 -1.77
CA HIS A 35 6.12 -24.58 -0.83
C HIS A 35 4.61 -24.85 -0.71
N GLY A 36 3.78 -23.79 -0.74
CA GLY A 36 2.32 -23.87 -0.64
C GLY A 36 1.65 -24.63 -1.79
N PHE A 37 2.17 -24.53 -3.02
CA PHE A 37 1.58 -25.18 -4.20
C PHE A 37 1.85 -26.69 -4.22
N LYS A 38 2.97 -27.13 -3.63
CA LYS A 38 3.29 -28.56 -3.52
C LYS A 38 2.24 -29.34 -2.74
N TYR A 39 1.64 -28.72 -1.73
CA TYR A 39 0.55 -29.32 -0.94
C TYR A 39 -0.75 -29.53 -1.74
N LEU A 40 -0.93 -28.81 -2.86
CA LEU A 40 -2.07 -28.99 -3.76
C LEU A 40 -1.91 -30.21 -4.68
N GLY A 41 -0.67 -30.49 -5.10
CA GLY A 41 -0.33 -31.61 -5.99
C GLY A 41 -0.23 -32.97 -5.29
N GLU A 42 -0.02 -33.00 -3.97
CA GLU A 42 0.18 -34.24 -3.21
C GLU A 42 -1.13 -35.04 -3.01
N ARG A 43 -1.03 -36.36 -2.83
CA ARG A 43 -2.17 -37.28 -2.60
C ARG A 43 -2.67 -37.17 -1.14
N ARG A 44 -3.31 -36.03 -0.80
CA ARG A 44 -3.90 -35.72 0.51
C ARG A 44 -5.43 -35.71 0.48
N SER A 45 -6.07 -35.65 1.64
CA SER A 45 -7.53 -35.52 1.75
C SER A 45 -8.02 -34.23 1.07
N SER A 46 -9.23 -34.26 0.49
CA SER A 46 -9.79 -33.09 -0.19
C SER A 46 -9.97 -31.87 0.73
N VAL A 47 -10.15 -32.10 2.02
CA VAL A 47 -10.29 -31.03 3.04
C VAL A 47 -8.98 -30.29 3.26
N GLU A 48 -7.87 -31.02 3.41
CA GLU A 48 -6.55 -30.40 3.56
C GLU A 48 -6.16 -29.60 2.31
N LYS A 49 -6.49 -30.11 1.11
CA LYS A 49 -6.26 -29.39 -0.14
C LYS A 49 -7.03 -28.07 -0.18
N LEU A 50 -8.32 -28.10 0.20
CA LEU A 50 -9.14 -26.89 0.26
C LEU A 50 -8.56 -25.87 1.26
N TRP A 51 -8.10 -26.34 2.42
CA TRP A 51 -7.41 -25.49 3.39
C TRP A 51 -6.19 -24.80 2.80
N TRP A 52 -5.32 -25.54 2.11
CA TRP A 52 -4.14 -24.97 1.46
C TRP A 52 -4.47 -23.99 0.34
N VAL A 53 -5.54 -24.25 -0.44
CA VAL A 53 -6.03 -23.28 -1.44
C VAL A 53 -6.44 -21.98 -0.76
N ILE A 54 -7.21 -22.04 0.32
CA ILE A 54 -7.67 -20.85 1.06
C ILE A 54 -6.48 -20.07 1.59
N VAL A 55 -5.53 -20.74 2.27
CA VAL A 55 -4.33 -20.09 2.83
C VAL A 55 -3.52 -19.41 1.72
N LEU A 56 -3.32 -20.08 0.59
CA LEU A 56 -2.58 -19.54 -0.54
C LEU A 56 -3.29 -18.33 -1.17
N SER A 57 -4.61 -18.42 -1.37
CA SER A 57 -5.43 -17.32 -1.88
C SER A 57 -5.40 -16.11 -0.95
N CYS A 58 -5.55 -16.32 0.36
CA CYS A 58 -5.44 -15.24 1.34
C CYS A 58 -4.06 -14.59 1.32
N SER A 59 -2.98 -15.39 1.29
CA SER A 59 -1.62 -14.87 1.23
C SER A 59 -1.38 -14.02 -0.03
N LEU A 60 -1.90 -14.45 -1.18
CA LEU A 60 -1.78 -13.70 -2.44
C LEU A 60 -2.56 -12.39 -2.37
N TYR A 61 -3.78 -12.42 -1.82
CA TYR A 61 -4.60 -11.23 -1.63
C TYR A 61 -3.89 -10.18 -0.76
N PHE A 62 -3.41 -10.57 0.43
CA PHE A 62 -2.68 -9.64 1.31
C PHE A 62 -1.38 -9.12 0.68
N CYS A 63 -0.67 -9.95 -0.10
CA CYS A 63 0.52 -9.52 -0.82
C CYS A 63 0.20 -8.40 -1.82
N VAL A 64 -0.87 -8.57 -2.62
CA VAL A 64 -1.31 -7.56 -3.59
C VAL A 64 -1.78 -6.29 -2.88
N ASP A 65 -2.55 -6.42 -1.80
CA ASP A 65 -3.01 -5.29 -0.99
C ASP A 65 -1.84 -4.47 -0.43
N PHE A 66 -0.87 -5.14 0.19
CA PHE A 66 0.32 -4.48 0.75
C PHE A 66 1.18 -3.83 -0.33
N MET A 67 1.36 -4.49 -1.48
CA MET A 67 2.06 -3.87 -2.61
C MET A 67 1.34 -2.64 -3.13
N THR A 68 0.01 -2.66 -3.17
CA THR A 68 -0.82 -1.53 -3.62
C THR A 68 -0.69 -0.36 -2.65
N GLU A 69 -0.78 -0.61 -1.34
CA GLU A 69 -0.57 0.41 -0.31
C GLU A 69 0.84 1.00 -0.34
N ALA A 70 1.87 0.14 -0.48
CA ALA A 70 3.25 0.58 -0.61
C ALA A 70 3.43 1.45 -1.86
N TYR A 71 2.82 1.07 -2.98
CA TYR A 71 2.83 1.85 -4.22
C TYR A 71 2.13 3.20 -4.06
N HIS A 72 0.95 3.23 -3.44
CA HIS A 72 0.24 4.48 -3.15
C HIS A 72 1.00 5.39 -2.20
N LYS A 73 1.71 4.83 -1.22
CA LYS A 73 2.60 5.59 -0.33
C LYS A 73 3.77 6.18 -1.10
N TRP A 74 4.39 5.40 -1.98
CA TRP A 74 5.48 5.88 -2.84
C TRP A 74 5.02 7.02 -3.75
N GLN A 75 3.83 6.92 -4.35
CA GLN A 75 3.23 7.98 -5.16
C GLN A 75 2.93 9.26 -4.37
N ARG A 76 2.39 9.13 -3.14
CA ARG A 76 2.02 10.28 -2.30
C ARG A 76 3.22 10.99 -1.68
N SER A 77 4.34 10.30 -1.49
CA SER A 77 5.53 10.87 -0.86
C SER A 77 6.78 10.42 -1.62
N PRO A 78 7.00 10.94 -2.84
CA PRO A 78 8.11 10.54 -3.70
C PRO A 78 9.47 11.03 -3.19
N VAL A 79 9.51 11.78 -2.08
CA VAL A 79 10.75 12.33 -1.51
C VAL A 79 11.14 11.51 -0.28
N ILE A 80 12.07 10.57 -0.48
CA ILE A 80 12.84 9.99 0.62
C ILE A 80 13.90 11.02 0.99
N VAL A 81 13.60 11.88 1.96
CA VAL A 81 14.61 12.75 2.56
C VAL A 81 15.51 11.91 3.45
N SER A 82 16.50 11.27 2.84
CA SER A 82 17.66 10.82 3.58
C SER A 82 18.44 12.09 3.94
N PHE A 83 18.44 12.47 5.21
CA PHE A 83 19.47 13.37 5.72
C PHE A 83 20.80 12.63 5.57
N ALA A 84 21.40 12.73 4.38
CA ALA A 84 22.83 12.56 4.29
C ALA A 84 23.38 13.60 5.26
N THR A 85 23.89 13.13 6.39
CA THR A 85 24.77 13.93 7.22
C THR A 85 26.03 14.07 6.38
N SER A 86 25.98 14.88 5.32
CA SER A 86 27.19 15.55 4.87
C SER A 86 27.46 16.47 6.03
N GLU A 87 28.28 15.99 6.97
CA GLU A 87 28.87 16.79 8.02
C GLU A 87 29.54 17.96 7.31
N THR A 88 28.82 19.06 7.08
CA THR A 88 29.46 20.33 6.82
C THR A 88 30.28 20.53 8.07
N PRO A 89 31.61 20.43 7.97
CA PRO A 89 32.40 20.44 9.18
C PRO A 89 32.15 21.77 9.89
N ILE A 90 32.22 21.78 11.21
CA ILE A 90 31.70 22.88 12.05
C ILE A 90 32.23 24.26 11.62
N TRP A 91 33.43 24.30 11.02
CA TRP A 91 34.07 25.50 10.49
C TRP A 91 33.47 26.07 9.19
N ASN A 92 32.63 25.31 8.48
CA ASN A 92 32.01 25.68 7.20
C ASN A 92 30.53 26.06 7.35
N VAL A 93 30.01 26.13 8.58
CA VAL A 93 28.64 26.54 8.89
C VAL A 93 28.61 28.07 9.03
N PRO A 94 27.95 28.81 8.12
CA PRO A 94 27.87 30.26 8.23
C PRO A 94 27.03 30.66 9.44
N PHE A 95 27.46 31.71 10.14
CA PHE A 95 26.68 32.29 11.22
C PHE A 95 25.33 32.80 10.69
N PRO A 96 24.20 32.52 11.35
CA PRO A 96 22.89 32.91 10.84
C PRO A 96 22.73 34.43 10.85
N ALA A 97 21.89 34.95 9.95
CA ALA A 97 21.51 36.35 9.99
C ALA A 97 20.63 36.63 11.22
N ILE A 98 21.13 37.46 12.14
CA ILE A 98 20.36 37.90 13.32
C ILE A 98 19.58 39.16 12.94
N THR A 99 18.24 39.08 12.99
CA THR A 99 17.36 40.25 12.85
C THR A 99 16.72 40.56 14.19
N ILE A 100 16.95 41.76 14.72
CA ILE A 100 16.35 42.23 15.98
C ILE A 100 15.16 43.14 15.64
N CYS A 101 13.96 42.72 16.03
CA CYS A 101 12.74 43.52 15.86
C CYS A 101 12.35 44.18 17.20
N PRO A 102 12.26 45.53 17.28
CA PRO A 102 11.71 46.18 18.46
C PRO A 102 10.22 45.83 18.62
N ARG A 103 9.74 45.70 19.87
CA ARG A 103 8.32 45.42 20.17
C ARG A 103 7.38 46.52 19.67
N THR A 104 7.88 47.76 19.60
CA THR A 104 7.15 48.93 19.15
C THR A 104 6.90 48.86 17.64
N LYS A 105 5.64 48.72 17.23
CA LYS A 105 5.22 48.65 15.82
C LYS A 105 5.23 50.00 15.10
N ALA A 106 5.24 51.10 15.84
CA ALA A 106 5.31 52.44 15.28
C ALA A 106 6.22 53.34 16.11
N ILE A 107 6.87 54.27 15.42
CA ILE A 107 7.72 55.28 16.04
C ILE A 107 6.82 56.47 16.39
N LYS A 108 6.71 56.82 17.68
CA LYS A 108 5.85 57.91 18.17
C LYS A 108 6.10 59.25 17.46
N SER A 109 7.35 59.54 17.08
CA SER A 109 7.70 60.76 16.35
C SER A 109 7.20 60.79 14.90
N LYS A 110 7.05 59.62 14.26
CA LYS A 110 6.52 59.50 12.89
C LYS A 110 5.01 59.29 12.87
N TYR A 111 4.46 58.60 13.88
CA TYR A 111 3.05 58.28 13.97
C TYR A 111 2.59 58.28 15.43
N ASN A 112 1.85 59.32 15.80
CA ASN A 112 1.33 59.50 17.15
C ASN A 112 -0.09 58.94 17.25
N PHE A 113 -0.19 57.70 17.73
CA PHE A 113 -1.47 57.00 17.92
C PHE A 113 -2.46 57.79 18.78
N THR A 114 -2.00 58.49 19.82
CA THR A 114 -2.87 59.30 20.69
C THR A 114 -3.54 60.42 19.91
N LYS A 115 -2.79 61.13 19.05
CA LYS A 115 -3.35 62.20 18.21
C LYS A 115 -4.38 61.67 17.22
N VAL A 116 -4.08 60.54 16.57
CA VAL A 116 -5.00 59.92 15.60
C VAL A 116 -6.28 59.43 16.29
N ALA A 117 -6.17 58.79 17.46
CA ALA A 117 -7.32 58.31 18.23
C ALA A 117 -8.23 59.46 18.69
N LEU A 118 -7.67 60.59 19.10
CA LEU A 118 -8.44 61.79 19.47
C LEU A 118 -9.19 62.38 18.27
N LEU A 119 -8.52 62.52 17.11
CA LEU A 119 -9.17 63.03 15.90
C LEU A 119 -10.31 62.13 15.43
N ILE A 120 -10.17 60.81 15.52
CA ILE A 120 -11.24 59.87 15.17
C ILE A 120 -12.43 60.00 16.14
N ASN A 121 -12.17 60.26 17.42
CA ASN A 121 -13.21 60.41 18.43
C ASN A 121 -13.96 61.75 18.35
N GLU A 122 -13.30 62.84 17.91
CA GLU A 122 -13.93 64.14 17.71
C GLU A 122 -14.75 64.25 16.41
N ASN A 123 -14.40 63.45 15.39
CA ASN A 123 -15.13 63.39 14.11
C ASN A 123 -16.25 62.33 14.09
N LYS A 124 -16.60 61.75 15.24
CA LYS A 124 -17.64 60.74 15.40
C LYS A 124 -18.78 61.30 16.23
#